data_AF-A0A7W6RHN4-F1
#
_entry.id   AF-A0A7W6RHN4-F1
#
_cell.length_a   1.000
_cell.length_b   1.000
_cell.length_c   1.000
_cell.angle_alpha   90.00
_cell.angle_beta   90.00
_cell.angle_gamma   90.00
#
_symmetry.space_group_name_H-M   'P 1'
#
loop_
_entity.id
_entity.type
_entity.pdbx_description
1 polymer ?
#
loop_
_entity_poly.entity_id
_entity_poly.type
_entity_poly.pdbx_seq_one_letter_code
_entity_poly.pdbx_strand_id
1 'polypeptide(L)' 'MAGAKNVLTALWTIDDRLTATFMSRFYGTWLSHLGMSPTEALQKTKLRYITSPSSAERDPATWAPFVLYEG' A
#
# COMPACT_ATOMS: atom_id res chain seq x y z
N MET A 1 14.62 -17.11 3.82
CA MET A 1 14.07 -15.92 3.13
C MET A 1 14.25 -16.14 1.65
N ALA A 2 13.16 -16.39 0.93
CA ALA A 2 13.19 -16.84 -0.45
C ALA A 2 13.22 -15.63 -1.40
N GLY A 3 14.42 -15.23 -1.87
CA GLY A 3 14.72 -14.50 -3.13
C GLY A 3 13.93 -13.24 -3.57
N ALA A 4 12.85 -12.84 -2.89
CA ALA A 4 12.05 -11.69 -3.25
C ALA A 4 12.73 -10.42 -2.76
N LYS A 5 13.07 -9.53 -3.69
CA LYS A 5 13.74 -8.26 -3.38
C LYS A 5 12.87 -7.31 -2.54
N ASN A 6 11.54 -7.42 -2.66
CA ASN A 6 10.58 -6.60 -1.92
C ASN A 6 9.34 -7.44 -1.57
N VAL A 7 8.91 -7.41 -0.31
CA VAL A 7 7.71 -8.10 0.18
C VAL A 7 6.77 -7.09 0.86
N LEU A 8 5.56 -6.91 0.32
CA LEU A 8 4.51 -6.11 0.92
C LEU A 8 3.56 -6.99 1.72
N THR A 9 3.35 -6.68 3.00
CA THR A 9 2.57 -7.49 3.94
C THR A 9 1.70 -6.60 4.83
N ALA A 10 0.56 -7.13 5.29
CA ALA A 10 -0.30 -6.50 6.29
C ALA A 10 0.06 -6.98 7.70
N LEU A 11 0.18 -6.06 8.66
CA LEU A 11 0.51 -6.38 10.06
C LEU A 11 -0.61 -7.08 10.86
N TRP A 12 -1.87 -6.91 10.44
CA TRP A 12 -3.03 -7.59 11.02
C TRP A 12 -4.00 -8.00 9.92
N THR A 13 -4.97 -8.86 10.24
CA THR A 13 -6.03 -9.27 9.31
C THR A 13 -6.89 -8.05 8.96
N ILE A 14 -6.97 -7.73 7.68
CA ILE A 14 -7.82 -6.67 7.14
C ILE A 14 -8.88 -7.34 6.26
N ASP A 15 -10.06 -6.73 6.15
CA ASP A 15 -11.08 -7.12 5.17
C ASP A 15 -10.48 -7.27 3.75
N ASP A 16 -10.79 -8.37 3.07
CA ASP A 16 -10.26 -8.72 1.76
C ASP A 16 -10.55 -7.63 0.71
N ARG A 17 -11.68 -6.91 0.82
CA ARG A 17 -12.03 -5.82 -0.11
C ARG A 17 -11.15 -4.60 0.11
N LEU A 18 -10.84 -4.27 1.36
CA LEU A 18 -9.93 -3.18 1.69
C LEU A 18 -8.52 -3.51 1.20
N THR A 19 -8.10 -4.77 1.39
CA THR A 19 -6.82 -5.28 0.89
C THR A 19 -6.72 -5.18 -0.62
N ALA A 20 -7.71 -5.69 -1.36
CA ALA A 20 -7.73 -5.64 -2.82
C ALA A 20 -7.72 -4.21 -3.34
N THR A 21 -8.47 -3.31 -2.71
CA THR A 21 -8.53 -1.89 -3.08
C THR A 21 -7.16 -1.21 -2.85
N PHE A 22 -6.54 -1.44 -1.69
CA PHE A 22 -5.23 -0.88 -1.39
C PHE A 22 -4.17 -1.38 -2.37
N MET A 23 -4.13 -2.70 -2.63
CA MET A 23 -3.18 -3.31 -3.56
C MET A 23 -3.35 -2.77 -4.99
N SER A 24 -4.58 -2.63 -5.47
CA SER A 24 -4.87 -2.06 -6.78
C SER A 24 -4.33 -0.62 -6.90
N ARG A 25 -4.56 0.21 -5.87
CA ARG A 25 -4.04 1.59 -5.84
C ARG A 25 -2.52 1.64 -5.72
N PHE A 26 -1.93 0.74 -4.94
CA PHE A 26 -0.48 0.61 -4.79
C PHE A 26 0.19 0.27 -6.12
N TYR A 27 -0.24 -0.81 -6.78
CA TYR A 27 0.32 -1.21 -8.07
C TYR A 27 0.04 -0.18 -9.16
N GLY A 28 -1.15 0.44 -9.17
CA GLY A 28 -1.47 1.52 -10.09
C GLY A 28 -0.53 2.73 -9.92
N THR A 29 -0.18 3.08 -8.67
CA THR A 29 0.77 4.17 -8.37
C THR A 29 2.19 3.79 -8.75
N TRP A 30 2.60 2.55 -8.49
CA TRP A 30 3.94 2.08 -8.79
C TRP A 30 4.21 2.01 -10.29
N LEU A 31 3.26 1.44 -11.04
CA LEU A 31 3.42 1.18 -12.47
C LEU A 31 3.13 2.42 -13.35
N SER A 32 2.59 3.50 -12.79
CA SER A 32 2.30 4.72 -13.56
C SER A 32 3.54 5.58 -13.84
N HIS A 33 4.69 5.29 -13.22
CA HIS A 33 5.91 6.08 -13.38
C HIS A 33 7.14 5.17 -13.56
N LEU A 34 7.85 5.36 -14.67
CA LEU A 34 9.15 4.72 -14.90
C LEU A 34 10.15 5.15 -13.81
N GLY A 35 10.78 4.17 -13.17
CA GLY A 35 11.81 4.40 -12.16
C GLY A 35 11.31 4.60 -10.73
N MET A 36 10.00 4.53 -10.45
CA MET A 36 9.49 4.60 -9.08
C MET A 36 9.84 3.34 -8.29
N SER A 37 10.38 3.53 -7.08
CA SER A 37 10.62 2.43 -6.14
C SER A 37 9.32 1.98 -5.45
N PRO A 38 9.23 0.71 -5.01
CA PRO A 38 8.10 0.22 -4.23
C PRO A 38 7.85 1.03 -2.95
N THR A 39 8.92 1.50 -2.29
CA THR A 39 8.84 2.32 -1.08
C THR A 39 8.18 3.68 -1.36
N GLU A 40 8.58 4.36 -2.44
CA GLU A 40 7.93 5.60 -2.88
C GLU A 40 6.46 5.38 -3.27
N ALA A 41 6.16 4.28 -3.96
CA ALA A 41 4.79 3.91 -4.32
C ALA A 41 3.92 3.68 -3.08
N LEU A 42 4.46 3.01 -2.05
CA LEU A 42 3.76 2.78 -0.79
C LEU A 42 3.48 4.09 -0.06
N GLN A 43 4.47 4.97 0.03
CA GLN A 43 4.31 6.30 0.66
C GLN A 43 3.23 7.12 -0.06
N LYS A 44 3.29 7.21 -1.39
CA LYS A 44 2.29 7.95 -2.19
C LYS A 44 0.88 7.36 -2.04
N THR A 45 0.77 6.04 -1.98
CA THR A 45 -0.52 5.36 -1.76
C THR A 45 -1.10 5.73 -0.40
N LYS A 46 -0.31 5.65 0.68
CA LYS A 46 -0.78 6.03 2.03
C LYS A 46 -1.18 7.51 2.11
N LEU A 47 -0.42 8.42 1.48
CA LEU A 47 -0.78 9.85 1.43
C LEU A 47 -2.12 10.10 0.72
N ARG A 48 -2.46 9.32 -0.31
CA ARG A 48 -3.78 9.38 -0.95
C ARG A 48 -4.91 8.97 -0.01
N TYR A 49 -4.70 7.95 0.83
CA TYR A 49 -5.70 7.56 1.84
C TYR A 49 -5.85 8.64 2.90
N ILE A 50 -4.75 9.21 3.41
CA ILE A 50 -4.74 10.29 4.41
C ILE A 50 -5.48 11.56 3.92
N THR A 51 -5.32 11.89 2.63
CA THR A 51 -5.94 13.08 2.02
C THR A 51 -7.29 12.79 1.36
N SER A 52 -7.82 11.57 1.49
CA SER A 52 -9.08 11.19 0.87
C SER A 52 -10.27 11.99 1.44
N PRO A 53 -11.24 12.41 0.60
CA PRO A 53 -12.48 12.99 1.08
C PRO A 53 -13.33 11.98 1.87
N SER A 54 -13.12 10.67 1.67
CA SER A 54 -13.82 9.61 2.40
C SER A 54 -13.24 9.44 3.81
N SER A 55 -14.07 9.58 4.84
CA SER A 55 -13.67 9.29 6.22
C SER A 55 -13.27 7.82 6.43
N ALA A 56 -13.93 6.90 5.73
CA ALA A 56 -13.62 5.47 5.78
C ALA A 56 -12.26 5.14 5.15
N GLU A 57 -11.87 5.84 4.08
CA GLU A 57 -10.52 5.68 3.51
C GLU A 57 -9.46 6.34 4.42
N ARG A 58 -9.77 7.45 5.09
CA ARG A 58 -8.82 8.07 6.04
C ARG A 58 -8.55 7.24 7.28
N ASP A 59 -9.45 6.33 7.64
CA ASP A 59 -9.28 5.45 8.80
C ASP A 59 -7.94 4.68 8.73
N PRO A 60 -7.04 4.84 9.72
CA PRO A 60 -5.77 4.11 9.77
C PRO A 60 -5.93 2.59 9.69
N ALA A 61 -7.05 2.03 10.12
CA ALA A 61 -7.33 0.60 9.98
C ALA A 61 -7.29 0.13 8.51
N THR A 62 -7.52 1.04 7.56
CA THR A 62 -7.57 0.77 6.13
C THR A 62 -6.19 0.77 5.45
N TRP A 63 -5.21 1.53 5.94
CA TRP A 63 -3.95 1.76 5.22
C TRP A 63 -2.66 1.62 6.05
N ALA A 64 -2.73 1.82 7.37
CA ALA A 64 -1.57 1.71 8.26
C ALA A 64 -0.90 0.32 8.27
N PRO A 65 -1.62 -0.82 8.20
CA PRO A 65 -1.01 -2.14 8.36
C PRO A 65 -0.09 -2.56 7.21
N PHE A 66 -0.13 -1.92 6.05
CA PHE A 66 0.72 -2.30 4.92
C PHE A 66 2.17 -1.86 5.12
N VAL A 67 3.09 -2.82 5.19
CA VAL A 67 4.54 -2.61 5.41
C VAL A 67 5.32 -3.32 4.32
N LEU A 68 6.34 -2.64 3.81
CA LEU A 68 7.28 -3.20 2.84
C LEU A 68 8.56 -3.66 3.56
N TYR A 69 9.01 -4.88 3.26
CA TYR A 69 10.32 -5.38 3.63
C TYR A 69 11.20 -5.47 2.38
N GLU A 70 12.36 -4.83 2.41
CA GLU A 70 13.40 -4.95 1.38
C GLU A 70 14.46 -5.96 1.86
N GLY A 71 14.95 -6.81 0.94
CA GLY A 71 15.90 -7.89 1.23
C GLY A 71 17.17 -7.82 0.39
#